data_AF-A0A1G8J7T1-F1
#
_entry.id   AF-A0A1G8J7T1-F1
#
_cell.length_a   1.000
_cell.length_b   1.000
_cell.length_c   1.000
_cell.angle_alpha   90.00
_cell.angle_beta   90.00
_cell.angle_gamma   90.00
#
_symmetry.space_group_name_H-M   'P 1'
#
loop_
_entity.id
_entity.type
_entity.pdbx_description
1 polymer ?
#
loop_
_entity_poly.entity_id
_entity_poly.type
_entity_poly.pdbx_seq_one_letter_code
_entity_poly.pdbx_strand_id
1 'polypeptide(L)'
;MRFSEGFAFGADGAGPSGARHSGASSSGSSHPGASPYDGSRSEPDWTQIPFSGAFAGQMWEGSEELEPAGPWGMVELPPTSALQSLSDATDTLERLNELQCWAEAQKARLVDRIRELYEAEIALSDEANSQADKAETQTKTRTQTLTERDAFIVSLAAEEISALLRLPSRSAKTFVEQSRLLVHHHRQTLTSLESGRLSWRHATTVVEECVGVPAGSVARFEEELVETAEQSTVPKLTRHARGLRELLHPDAAPIRTTRATADRRILLEPAPDGMAWLSAYLPAEQACGIYNRLDAGARGLQTPDEPRTLTQLRADVLTDLLTHTCNGNIDTGTGYRGIHATVHITVPALTLLNQLPGAEDSAGALSCCGDFGQRI
;
A
#
# COMPACT_ATOMS: atom_id res chain seq x y z
N MET A 1 7.49 17.95 15.48
CA MET A 1 8.24 19.01 14.77
C MET A 1 7.89 18.90 13.30
N ARG A 2 7.35 19.97 12.71
CA ARG A 2 6.95 20.04 11.30
C ARG A 2 8.18 20.36 10.44
N PHE A 3 8.30 19.74 9.28
CA PHE A 3 8.95 20.37 8.13
C PHE A 3 8.05 20.26 6.90
N SER A 4 8.06 21.36 6.16
CA SER A 4 7.23 21.73 5.04
C SER A 4 8.19 22.06 3.91
N GLU A 5 8.08 21.36 2.79
CA GLU A 5 8.74 21.66 1.51
C GLU A 5 7.67 21.38 0.44
N GLY A 6 7.37 22.25 -0.52
CA GLY A 6 8.21 23.28 -1.14
C GLY A 6 8.32 22.93 -2.63
N PHE A 7 7.20 22.96 -3.36
CA PHE A 7 7.15 22.78 -4.81
C PHE A 7 7.83 23.96 -5.52
N ALA A 8 8.71 23.67 -6.49
CA ALA A 8 9.11 24.63 -7.51
C ALA A 8 9.22 23.92 -8.88
N PHE A 9 8.36 24.34 -9.81
CA PHE A 9 8.43 24.04 -11.24
C PHE A 9 9.25 25.14 -11.93
N GLY A 10 10.09 24.76 -12.90
CA GLY A 10 10.75 25.69 -13.82
C GLY A 10 10.96 25.01 -15.17
N ALA A 11 10.36 25.57 -16.21
CA ALA A 11 10.33 25.08 -17.57
C ALA A 11 11.26 25.87 -18.51
N ASP A 12 11.54 25.23 -19.65
CA ASP A 12 11.82 25.75 -21.00
C ASP A 12 13.19 26.31 -21.41
N GLY A 13 13.61 25.84 -22.60
CA GLY A 13 14.68 26.42 -23.42
C GLY A 13 15.08 25.53 -24.61
N ALA A 14 14.48 25.77 -25.79
CA ALA A 14 14.54 24.97 -27.01
C ALA A 14 15.67 25.33 -28.02
N GLY A 15 16.24 24.29 -28.68
CA GLY A 15 16.71 24.18 -30.09
C GLY A 15 17.86 25.07 -30.63
N PRO A 16 18.31 24.92 -31.91
CA PRO A 16 17.98 23.90 -32.92
C PRO A 16 19.15 23.39 -33.85
N SER A 17 18.83 22.38 -34.68
CA SER A 17 19.23 22.18 -36.10
C SER A 17 20.67 21.77 -36.51
N GLY A 18 20.77 20.65 -37.24
CA GLY A 18 21.63 20.60 -38.43
C GLY A 18 22.10 19.22 -38.93
N ALA A 19 21.81 18.96 -40.20
CA ALA A 19 22.56 18.14 -41.17
C ALA A 19 22.31 16.62 -41.25
N ARG A 20 21.58 16.27 -42.31
CA ARG A 20 21.64 14.99 -43.03
C ARG A 20 23.00 14.87 -43.75
N HIS A 21 23.63 13.70 -43.70
CA HIS A 21 24.42 13.19 -44.83
C HIS A 21 24.38 11.66 -44.88
N SER A 22 23.92 11.19 -46.03
CA SER A 22 24.06 9.85 -46.58
C SER A 22 25.52 9.52 -46.91
N GLY A 23 25.95 8.29 -46.63
CA GLY A 23 27.23 7.76 -47.10
C GLY A 23 27.38 6.28 -46.75
N ALA A 24 27.11 5.41 -47.72
CA ALA A 24 27.41 3.99 -47.65
C ALA A 24 28.92 3.74 -47.82
N SER A 25 29.51 2.82 -47.06
CA SER A 25 30.37 1.72 -47.56
C SER A 25 31.14 0.99 -46.44
N SER A 26 30.83 -0.32 -46.34
CA SER A 26 31.73 -1.47 -46.10
C SER A 26 32.89 -1.40 -45.10
N SER A 27 32.76 -2.19 -44.03
CA SER A 27 33.69 -3.21 -43.49
C SER A 27 33.25 -3.44 -42.03
N GLY A 28 33.01 -4.63 -41.48
CA GLY A 28 33.48 -5.98 -41.73
C GLY A 28 33.80 -6.57 -40.35
N SER A 29 32.91 -7.38 -39.76
CA SER A 29 33.27 -8.34 -38.70
C SER A 29 32.10 -9.27 -38.34
N SER A 30 32.09 -10.42 -39.02
CA SER A 30 31.82 -11.77 -38.53
C SER A 30 31.13 -11.96 -37.15
N HIS A 31 29.93 -12.56 -37.18
CA HIS A 31 29.52 -13.54 -36.16
C HIS A 31 30.40 -14.80 -36.25
N PRO A 32 30.76 -15.39 -35.10
CA PRO A 32 30.14 -16.64 -34.63
C PRO A 32 29.92 -16.59 -33.09
N GLY A 33 29.13 -17.41 -32.40
CA GLY A 33 28.46 -18.67 -32.68
C GLY A 33 28.28 -19.40 -31.33
N ALA A 34 27.20 -20.18 -31.23
CA ALA A 34 26.98 -21.32 -30.33
C ALA A 34 26.78 -21.08 -28.81
N SER A 35 25.51 -21.29 -28.44
CA SER A 35 25.01 -21.66 -27.11
C SER A 35 25.58 -23.02 -26.65
N PRO A 36 26.02 -23.18 -25.39
CA PRO A 36 26.45 -24.47 -24.86
C PRO A 36 25.27 -25.18 -24.17
N TYR A 37 24.46 -25.89 -24.94
CA TYR A 37 23.61 -26.95 -24.40
C TYR A 37 24.12 -28.28 -24.97
N ASP A 38 24.89 -29.00 -24.16
CA ASP A 38 25.31 -30.38 -24.44
C ASP A 38 24.16 -31.33 -24.13
N GLY A 39 23.63 -31.97 -25.18
CA GLY A 39 22.52 -32.91 -25.17
C GLY A 39 22.92 -34.31 -24.73
N SER A 40 23.45 -34.46 -23.52
CA SER A 40 23.78 -35.77 -22.96
C SER A 40 23.51 -35.86 -21.44
N ARG A 41 22.26 -35.61 -21.04
CA ARG A 41 21.73 -36.13 -19.76
C ARG A 41 20.64 -37.15 -20.06
N SER A 42 20.89 -38.39 -19.67
CA SER A 42 19.86 -39.43 -19.60
C SER A 42 18.70 -38.93 -18.72
N GLU A 43 17.48 -39.02 -19.23
CA GLU A 43 16.26 -38.73 -18.47
C GLU A 43 16.24 -39.59 -17.20
N PRO A 44 16.05 -39.00 -16.01
CA PRO A 44 15.80 -39.80 -14.81
C PRO A 44 14.50 -40.61 -14.98
N ASP A 45 14.48 -41.84 -14.47
CA ASP A 45 13.26 -42.66 -14.44
C ASP A 45 12.30 -42.10 -13.36
N TRP A 46 11.37 -41.25 -13.80
CA TRP A 46 10.44 -40.50 -12.96
C TRP A 46 9.27 -41.32 -12.40
N THR A 47 9.24 -42.63 -12.65
CA THR A 47 8.16 -43.51 -12.16
C THR A 47 8.31 -43.96 -10.71
N GLN A 48 9.39 -43.57 -10.03
CA GLN A 48 9.75 -44.07 -8.70
C GLN A 48 9.83 -43.02 -7.59
N ILE A 49 9.32 -41.79 -7.76
CA ILE A 49 9.26 -40.82 -6.66
C ILE A 49 7.93 -41.02 -5.91
N PRO A 50 7.92 -41.60 -4.70
CA PRO A 50 6.69 -41.74 -3.95
C PRO A 50 6.29 -40.37 -3.40
N PHE A 51 5.11 -39.91 -3.79
CA PHE A 51 4.46 -38.73 -3.22
C PHE A 51 3.86 -39.12 -1.85
N SER A 52 4.64 -38.99 -0.77
CA SER A 52 4.09 -38.96 0.59
C SER A 52 5.03 -38.19 1.52
N GLY A 53 4.54 -37.08 2.07
CA GLY A 53 5.23 -36.34 3.12
C GLY A 53 4.88 -34.87 3.07
N ALA A 54 4.58 -34.28 4.23
CA ALA A 54 4.52 -32.84 4.42
C ALA A 54 5.70 -32.15 3.73
N PHE A 55 5.51 -30.91 3.25
CA PHE A 55 6.61 -30.05 2.79
C PHE A 55 7.62 -29.86 3.94
N ALA A 56 8.56 -30.79 4.07
CA ALA A 56 9.76 -30.64 4.86
C ALA A 56 10.74 -29.93 3.94
N GLY A 57 10.71 -28.60 3.95
CA GLY A 57 11.76 -27.82 3.29
C GLY A 57 13.11 -28.29 3.83
N GLN A 58 13.94 -28.90 2.98
CA GLN A 58 15.33 -29.08 3.35
C GLN A 58 15.97 -27.69 3.36
N MET A 59 16.33 -27.23 4.55
CA MET A 59 17.24 -26.11 4.74
C MET A 59 18.56 -26.53 4.08
N TRP A 60 18.99 -25.76 3.08
CA TRP A 60 20.19 -26.07 2.30
C TRP A 60 21.43 -26.05 3.19
N GLU A 61 22.15 -27.17 3.21
CA GLU A 61 23.45 -27.32 3.85
C GLU A 61 24.52 -27.21 2.75
N GLY A 62 24.92 -25.97 2.47
CA GLY A 62 26.12 -25.54 1.75
C GLY A 62 26.71 -26.43 0.64
N SER A 63 26.60 -25.99 -0.61
CA SER A 63 27.49 -26.37 -1.72
C SER A 63 28.33 -25.18 -2.18
N GLU A 64 29.58 -25.44 -2.62
CA GLU A 64 30.64 -24.44 -2.93
C GLU A 64 30.39 -23.54 -4.17
N GLU A 65 29.17 -23.46 -4.70
CA GLU A 65 28.83 -22.65 -5.90
C GLU A 65 28.10 -21.34 -5.53
N LEU A 66 28.56 -20.23 -6.12
CA LEU A 66 28.32 -18.82 -5.79
C LEU A 66 27.00 -18.20 -6.31
N GLU A 67 26.06 -19.01 -6.81
CA GLU A 67 24.75 -18.52 -7.23
C GLU A 67 23.74 -18.84 -6.11
N PRO A 68 22.85 -17.92 -5.69
CA PRO A 68 21.76 -18.28 -4.82
C PRO A 68 20.82 -19.20 -5.61
N ALA A 69 21.10 -20.50 -5.58
CA ALA A 69 20.20 -21.53 -6.08
C ALA A 69 18.96 -21.50 -5.17
N GLY A 70 18.00 -20.64 -5.53
CA GLY A 70 16.67 -20.65 -4.93
C GLY A 70 16.03 -22.03 -5.09
N PRO A 71 14.94 -22.31 -4.36
CA PRO A 71 14.22 -23.56 -4.53
C PRO A 71 13.78 -23.66 -6.00
N TRP A 72 14.38 -24.61 -6.72
CA TRP A 72 14.01 -24.94 -8.09
C TRP A 72 13.17 -26.22 -8.07
N GLY A 73 12.07 -26.19 -8.80
CA GLY A 73 11.12 -27.29 -8.86
C GLY A 73 10.06 -27.01 -9.92
N MET A 74 9.39 -28.07 -10.38
CA MET A 74 8.30 -27.97 -11.32
C MET A 74 6.98 -28.10 -10.57
N VAL A 75 6.13 -27.07 -10.66
CA VAL A 75 4.76 -27.11 -10.16
C VAL A 75 3.84 -27.33 -11.35
N GLU A 76 3.24 -28.50 -11.44
CA GLU A 76 2.25 -28.82 -12.48
C GLU A 76 0.84 -28.72 -11.90
N LEU A 77 -0.02 -27.95 -12.57
CA LEU A 77 -1.45 -27.97 -12.33
C LEU A 77 -2.11 -28.70 -13.50
N PRO A 78 -3.01 -29.66 -13.24
CA PRO A 78 -3.80 -30.25 -14.31
C PRO A 78 -4.60 -29.14 -14.99
N PRO A 79 -4.87 -29.23 -16.31
CA PRO A 79 -5.70 -28.25 -16.99
C PRO A 79 -7.06 -28.20 -16.28
N THR A 80 -7.65 -27.00 -16.14
CA THR A 80 -8.90 -26.84 -15.38
C THR A 80 -10.05 -27.70 -15.92
N SER A 81 -10.02 -28.03 -17.22
CA SER A 81 -10.94 -28.95 -17.87
C SER A 81 -10.81 -30.41 -17.42
N ALA A 82 -9.70 -30.80 -16.80
CA ALA A 82 -9.49 -32.14 -16.23
C ALA A 82 -10.06 -32.29 -14.81
N LEU A 83 -10.46 -31.19 -14.16
CA LEU A 83 -11.13 -31.22 -12.85
C LEU A 83 -12.60 -31.61 -13.05
N GLN A 84 -12.92 -32.88 -12.84
CA GLN A 84 -14.23 -33.45 -13.18
C GLN A 84 -15.26 -33.27 -12.06
N SER A 85 -14.82 -33.02 -10.83
CA SER A 85 -15.70 -32.84 -9.67
C SER A 85 -15.46 -31.51 -8.95
N LEU A 86 -16.48 -31.08 -8.19
CA LEU A 86 -16.36 -29.92 -7.30
C LEU A 86 -15.25 -30.13 -6.26
N SER A 87 -15.10 -31.36 -5.73
CA SER A 87 -14.05 -31.69 -4.76
C SER A 87 -12.66 -31.52 -5.35
N ASP A 88 -12.43 -32.03 -6.57
CA ASP A 88 -11.12 -31.89 -7.24
C ASP A 88 -10.76 -30.42 -7.42
N ALA A 89 -11.75 -29.60 -7.79
CA ALA A 89 -11.55 -28.17 -7.97
C ALA A 89 -11.26 -27.44 -6.65
N THR A 90 -11.98 -27.76 -5.57
CA THR A 90 -11.75 -27.16 -4.26
C THR A 90 -10.43 -27.59 -3.65
N ASP A 91 -10.07 -28.86 -3.74
CA ASP A 91 -8.81 -29.41 -3.20
C ASP A 91 -7.60 -28.85 -3.97
N THR A 92 -7.73 -28.68 -5.28
CA THR A 92 -6.69 -28.04 -6.11
C THR A 92 -6.53 -26.56 -5.73
N LEU A 93 -7.64 -25.85 -5.49
CA LEU A 93 -7.60 -24.45 -5.05
C LEU A 93 -6.96 -24.31 -3.67
N GLU A 94 -7.27 -25.21 -2.74
CA GLU A 94 -6.69 -25.24 -1.39
C GLU A 94 -5.16 -25.42 -1.46
N ARG A 95 -4.67 -26.40 -2.22
CA ARG A 95 -3.22 -26.63 -2.42
C ARG A 95 -2.51 -25.44 -3.08
N LEU A 96 -3.15 -24.80 -4.05
CA LEU A 96 -2.61 -23.61 -4.69
C LEU A 96 -2.52 -22.44 -3.69
N ASN A 97 -3.51 -22.29 -2.83
CA ASN A 97 -3.49 -21.29 -1.76
C ASN A 97 -2.37 -21.58 -0.74
N GLU A 98 -2.15 -22.84 -0.34
CA GLU A 98 -1.03 -23.22 0.53
C GLU A 98 0.32 -22.82 -0.10
N LEU A 99 0.52 -23.12 -1.38
CA LEU A 99 1.73 -22.73 -2.12
C LEU A 99 1.91 -21.21 -2.17
N GLN A 100 0.83 -20.46 -2.42
CA GLN A 100 0.88 -19.00 -2.43
C GLN A 100 1.29 -18.45 -1.05
N CYS A 101 0.69 -18.95 0.02
CA CYS A 101 0.97 -18.51 1.38
C CYS A 101 2.43 -18.82 1.78
N TRP A 102 2.93 -20.01 1.43
CA TRP A 102 4.33 -20.37 1.61
C TRP A 102 5.26 -19.41 0.85
N ALA A 103 4.98 -19.12 -0.42
CA ALA A 103 5.77 -18.19 -1.22
C ALA A 103 5.75 -16.77 -0.64
N GLU A 104 4.61 -16.32 -0.12
CA GLU A 104 4.47 -15.03 0.55
C GLU A 104 5.32 -14.95 1.82
N ALA A 105 5.40 -16.03 2.61
CA ALA A 105 6.30 -16.10 3.75
C ALA A 105 7.79 -16.07 3.36
N GLN A 106 8.19 -16.83 2.32
CA GLN A 106 9.58 -16.79 1.85
C GLN A 106 9.97 -15.40 1.33
N LYS A 107 9.04 -14.75 0.61
CA LYS A 107 9.20 -13.36 0.17
C LYS A 107 9.40 -12.41 1.36
N ALA A 108 8.65 -12.57 2.45
CA ALA A 108 8.86 -11.76 3.66
C ALA A 108 10.25 -11.99 4.28
N ARG A 109 10.73 -13.23 4.35
CA ARG A 109 12.10 -13.53 4.82
C ARG A 109 13.17 -12.87 3.94
N LEU A 110 13.02 -12.93 2.62
CA LEU A 110 13.97 -12.30 1.69
C LEU A 110 13.96 -10.78 1.80
N VAL A 111 12.78 -10.17 1.96
CA VAL A 111 12.65 -8.73 2.18
C VAL A 111 13.34 -8.27 3.46
N ASP A 112 13.13 -8.99 4.57
CA ASP A 112 13.83 -8.70 5.82
C ASP A 112 15.33 -8.96 5.70
N ARG A 113 15.74 -9.99 4.94
CA ARG A 113 17.16 -10.25 4.67
C ARG A 113 17.83 -9.12 3.89
N ILE A 114 17.16 -8.55 2.88
CA ILE A 114 17.67 -7.38 2.15
C ILE A 114 17.88 -6.20 3.11
N ARG A 115 16.93 -5.97 4.03
CA ARG A 115 17.06 -4.93 5.07
C ARG A 115 18.28 -5.18 5.97
N GLU A 116 18.50 -6.40 6.44
CA GLU A 116 19.68 -6.77 7.24
C GLU A 116 21.00 -6.55 6.50
N LEU A 117 21.04 -6.80 5.19
CA LEU A 117 22.24 -6.57 4.37
C LEU A 117 22.56 -5.08 4.26
N TYR A 118 21.56 -4.21 4.05
CA TYR A 118 21.76 -2.76 4.10
C TYR A 118 22.21 -2.28 5.48
N GLU A 119 21.66 -2.85 6.56
CA GLU A 119 22.09 -2.55 7.93
C GLU A 119 23.58 -2.88 8.14
N ALA A 120 24.04 -4.04 7.65
CA ALA A 120 25.44 -4.44 7.72
C ALA A 120 26.37 -3.56 6.87
N GLU A 121 25.96 -3.19 5.65
CA GLU A 121 26.74 -2.33 4.75
C GLU A 121 26.92 -0.92 5.32
N ILE A 122 25.87 -0.36 5.92
CA ILE A 122 25.92 0.94 6.59
C ILE A 122 26.83 0.87 7.83
N ALA A 123 26.72 -0.20 8.63
CA ALA A 123 27.56 -0.36 9.82
C ALA A 123 29.06 -0.39 9.46
N LEU A 124 29.44 -1.12 8.41
CA LEU A 124 30.83 -1.17 7.92
C LEU A 124 31.32 0.21 7.43
N SER A 125 30.46 0.96 6.74
CA SER A 125 30.77 2.31 6.27
C SER A 125 30.94 3.30 7.44
N ASP A 126 30.10 3.18 8.47
CA ASP A 126 30.17 4.00 9.68
C ASP A 126 31.42 3.71 10.50
N GLU A 127 31.85 2.45 10.60
CA GLU A 127 33.09 2.05 11.28
C GLU A 127 34.33 2.61 10.56
N ALA A 128 34.34 2.58 9.23
CA ALA A 128 35.40 3.18 8.43
C ALA A 128 35.49 4.71 8.64
N ASN A 129 34.34 5.38 8.71
CA ASN A 129 34.26 6.83 8.96
C ASN A 129 34.60 7.21 10.42
N SER A 130 34.20 6.39 11.39
CA SER A 130 34.47 6.63 12.82
C SER A 130 35.94 6.42 13.20
N GLN A 131 36.67 5.59 12.46
CA GLN A 131 38.13 5.49 12.60
C GLN A 131 38.86 6.75 12.11
N ALA A 132 38.24 7.53 11.21
CA ALA A 132 38.78 8.80 10.73
C ALA A 132 38.47 9.98 11.68
N ASP A 133 37.29 9.99 12.33
CA ASP A 133 36.83 11.08 13.19
C ASP A 133 36.93 10.75 14.69
N LYS A 134 38.14 10.79 15.25
CA LYS A 134 38.35 10.81 16.72
C LYS A 134 38.41 12.25 17.25
N ALA A 135 37.27 12.95 17.29
CA ALA A 135 37.09 14.11 18.18
C ALA A 135 35.61 14.38 18.51
N GLU A 136 35.32 14.36 19.82
CA GLU A 136 34.23 15.03 20.55
C GLU A 136 32.79 14.45 20.66
N THR A 137 32.52 14.05 21.92
CA THR A 137 31.40 14.43 22.79
C THR A 137 30.02 13.87 22.48
N GLN A 138 29.80 12.72 23.13
CA GLN A 138 28.61 11.89 23.10
C GLN A 138 27.76 12.09 24.36
N THR A 139 26.43 11.99 24.24
CA THR A 139 25.56 11.10 25.08
C THR A 139 24.07 11.50 25.02
N LYS A 140 23.66 12.71 24.60
CA LYS A 140 22.22 13.06 24.46
C LYS A 140 21.63 12.90 23.04
N THR A 141 22.46 12.92 22.00
CA THR A 141 22.07 12.81 20.58
C THR A 141 21.84 11.35 20.12
N ARG A 142 22.29 10.36 20.89
CA ARG A 142 22.48 8.96 20.43
C ARG A 142 21.18 8.19 20.19
N THR A 143 20.09 8.48 20.91
CA THR A 143 18.83 7.72 20.75
C THR A 143 18.01 8.21 19.55
N GLN A 144 18.01 9.52 19.27
CA GLN A 144 17.40 10.08 18.06
C GLN A 144 18.14 9.62 16.80
N THR A 145 19.48 9.55 16.84
CA THR A 145 20.27 9.03 15.72
C THR A 145 19.99 7.56 15.41
N LEU A 146 19.63 6.74 16.40
CA LEU A 146 19.34 5.32 16.17
C LEU A 146 18.00 5.14 15.46
N THR A 147 16.95 5.87 15.88
CA THR A 147 15.65 5.82 15.20
C THR A 147 15.70 6.40 13.79
N GLU A 148 16.49 7.45 13.57
CA GLU A 148 16.70 8.04 12.24
C GLU A 148 17.49 7.10 11.34
N ARG A 149 18.51 6.41 11.89
CA ARG A 149 19.27 5.36 11.19
C ARG A 149 18.39 4.19 10.78
N ASP A 150 17.58 3.66 11.70
CA ASP A 150 16.65 2.56 11.41
C ASP A 150 15.67 2.95 10.28
N ALA A 151 15.11 4.16 10.35
CA ALA A 151 14.21 4.67 9.32
C ALA A 151 14.90 4.86 7.95
N PHE A 152 16.18 5.23 7.96
CA PHE A 152 17.00 5.34 6.76
C PHE A 152 17.27 3.97 6.13
N ILE A 153 17.69 2.97 6.92
CA ILE A 153 17.90 1.58 6.47
C ILE A 153 16.61 1.01 5.85
N VAL A 154 15.48 1.19 6.53
CA VAL A 154 14.17 0.75 6.02
C VAL A 154 13.84 1.44 4.69
N SER A 155 14.18 2.73 4.55
CA SER A 155 13.92 3.47 3.32
C SER A 155 14.78 2.97 2.15
N LEU A 156 16.07 2.68 2.36
CA LEU A 156 16.94 2.13 1.31
C LEU A 156 16.45 0.76 0.84
N ALA A 157 16.18 -0.15 1.79
CA ALA A 157 15.64 -1.47 1.47
C ALA A 157 14.31 -1.35 0.70
N ALA A 158 13.44 -0.43 1.11
CA ALA A 158 12.16 -0.20 0.46
C ALA A 158 12.30 0.33 -0.98
N GLU A 159 13.31 1.15 -1.30
CA GLU A 159 13.51 1.62 -2.68
C GLU A 159 13.97 0.49 -3.61
N GLU A 160 14.85 -0.39 -3.13
CA GLU A 160 15.27 -1.59 -3.89
C GLU A 160 14.07 -2.53 -4.13
N ILE A 161 13.27 -2.78 -3.09
CA ILE A 161 12.07 -3.63 -3.17
C ILE A 161 10.99 -2.99 -4.05
N SER A 162 10.82 -1.67 -3.96
CA SER A 162 9.91 -0.87 -4.81
C SER A 162 10.25 -1.07 -6.29
N ALA A 163 11.53 -0.94 -6.65
CA ALA A 163 12.00 -1.13 -8.02
C ALA A 163 11.81 -2.58 -8.51
N LEU A 164 12.15 -3.57 -7.68
CA LEU A 164 12.10 -4.99 -8.04
C LEU A 164 10.66 -5.52 -8.16
N LEU A 165 9.77 -5.16 -7.22
CA LEU A 165 8.38 -5.64 -7.17
C LEU A 165 7.36 -4.70 -7.82
N ARG A 166 7.81 -3.54 -8.34
CA ARG A 166 6.96 -2.48 -8.92
C ARG A 166 5.88 -1.99 -7.95
N LEU A 167 6.28 -1.76 -6.70
CA LEU A 167 5.40 -1.26 -5.64
C LEU A 167 5.61 0.24 -5.46
N PRO A 168 4.57 1.01 -5.07
CA PRO A 168 4.77 2.38 -4.60
C PRO A 168 5.69 2.41 -3.37
N SER A 169 6.55 3.43 -3.22
CA SER A 169 7.53 3.50 -2.12
C SER A 169 6.90 3.35 -0.73
N ARG A 170 5.70 3.90 -0.50
CA ARG A 170 4.97 3.73 0.78
C ARG A 170 4.59 2.26 1.03
N SER A 171 4.13 1.57 -0.01
CA SER A 171 3.77 0.15 0.06
C SER A 171 4.99 -0.72 0.31
N ALA A 172 6.12 -0.40 -0.33
CA ALA A 172 7.38 -1.11 -0.10
C ALA A 172 7.91 -0.91 1.34
N LYS A 173 7.85 0.31 1.88
CA LYS A 173 8.21 0.57 3.29
C LYS A 173 7.35 -0.23 4.26
N THR A 174 6.03 -0.20 4.05
CA THR A 174 5.09 -1.00 4.84
C THR A 174 5.43 -2.50 4.76
N PHE A 175 5.77 -2.98 3.57
CA PHE A 175 6.13 -4.38 3.36
C PHE A 175 7.44 -4.77 4.06
N VAL A 176 8.46 -3.91 4.06
CA VAL A 176 9.70 -4.10 4.83
C VAL A 176 9.40 -4.16 6.34
N GLU A 177 8.61 -3.23 6.86
CA GLU A 177 8.26 -3.18 8.28
C GLU A 177 7.46 -4.41 8.70
N GLN A 178 6.42 -4.79 7.95
CA GLN A 178 5.63 -5.99 8.21
C GLN A 178 6.48 -7.27 8.16
N SER A 179 7.38 -7.37 7.18
CA SER A 179 8.28 -8.51 7.04
C SER A 179 9.25 -8.63 8.23
N ARG A 180 9.86 -7.52 8.65
CA ARG A 180 10.72 -7.45 9.85
C ARG A 180 9.98 -7.92 11.10
N LEU A 181 8.75 -7.43 11.30
CA LEU A 181 7.92 -7.81 12.45
C LEU A 181 7.52 -9.30 12.40
N LEU A 182 7.13 -9.82 11.25
CA LEU A 182 6.81 -11.24 11.07
C LEU A 182 8.01 -12.14 11.38
N VAL A 183 9.19 -11.82 10.84
CA VAL A 183 10.38 -12.66 10.99
C VAL A 183 10.93 -12.66 12.42
N HIS A 184 10.96 -11.50 13.07
CA HIS A 184 11.63 -11.36 14.37
C HIS A 184 10.71 -11.37 15.58
N HIS A 185 9.44 -10.99 15.44
CA HIS A 185 8.55 -10.76 16.59
C HIS A 185 7.28 -11.61 16.54
N HIS A 186 6.80 -12.00 15.36
CA HIS A 186 5.56 -12.75 15.19
C HIS A 186 5.78 -14.11 14.50
N ARG A 187 6.56 -14.96 15.17
CA ARG A 187 7.02 -16.23 14.62
C ARG A 187 5.90 -17.25 14.44
N GLN A 188 4.91 -17.27 15.34
CA GLN A 188 3.78 -18.19 15.23
C GLN A 188 2.91 -17.82 14.02
N THR A 189 2.70 -16.51 13.81
CA THR A 189 2.03 -15.98 12.63
C THR A 189 2.77 -16.36 11.35
N LEU A 190 4.10 -16.22 11.33
CA LEU A 190 4.92 -16.62 10.18
C LEU A 190 4.82 -18.13 9.90
N THR A 191 4.87 -18.98 10.92
CA THR A 191 4.72 -20.43 10.77
C THR A 191 3.34 -20.80 10.23
N SER A 192 2.27 -20.17 10.70
CA SER A 192 0.92 -20.43 10.19
C SER A 192 0.74 -19.94 8.74
N LEU A 193 1.35 -18.80 8.37
CA LEU A 193 1.43 -18.34 6.98
C LEU A 193 2.21 -19.34 6.10
N GLU A 194 3.39 -19.80 6.54
CA GLU A 194 4.23 -20.76 5.80
C GLU A 194 3.51 -22.09 5.54
N SER A 195 2.65 -22.51 6.47
CA SER A 195 1.87 -23.74 6.35
C SER A 195 0.56 -23.59 5.56
N GLY A 196 0.24 -22.40 5.05
CA GLY A 196 -1.00 -22.15 4.31
C GLY A 196 -2.27 -22.01 5.16
N ARG A 197 -2.18 -22.11 6.49
CA ARG A 197 -3.32 -21.93 7.40
C ARG A 197 -3.77 -20.47 7.52
N LEU A 198 -2.87 -19.52 7.29
CA LEU A 198 -3.16 -18.10 7.20
C LEU A 198 -2.76 -17.55 5.84
N SER A 199 -3.60 -16.68 5.27
CA SER A 199 -3.20 -15.86 4.12
C SER A 199 -2.36 -14.66 4.54
N TRP A 200 -1.62 -14.06 3.61
CA TRP A 200 -0.86 -12.82 3.87
C TRP A 200 -1.68 -11.71 4.52
N ARG A 201 -2.95 -11.58 4.13
CA ARG A 201 -3.87 -10.59 4.73
C ARG A 201 -4.16 -10.88 6.20
N HIS A 202 -4.32 -12.15 6.59
CA HIS A 202 -4.47 -12.50 8.01
C HIS A 202 -3.17 -12.22 8.77
N ALA A 203 -2.02 -12.65 8.23
CA ALA A 203 -0.72 -12.46 8.86
C ALA A 203 -0.41 -10.98 9.14
N THR A 204 -0.59 -10.11 8.14
CA THR A 204 -0.41 -8.66 8.29
C THR A 204 -1.41 -8.02 9.26
N THR A 205 -2.65 -8.50 9.30
CA THR A 205 -3.64 -8.04 10.29
C THR A 205 -3.21 -8.40 11.72
N VAL A 206 -2.69 -9.61 11.95
CA VAL A 206 -2.17 -10.00 13.27
C VAL A 206 -1.01 -9.08 13.69
N VAL A 207 -0.06 -8.82 12.78
CA VAL A 207 1.06 -7.89 13.01
C VAL A 207 0.56 -6.50 13.39
N GLU A 208 -0.40 -5.95 12.64
CA GLU A 208 -0.99 -4.63 12.90
C GLU A 208 -1.69 -4.57 14.26
N GLU A 209 -2.46 -5.60 14.62
CA GLU A 209 -3.17 -5.67 15.90
C GLU A 209 -2.23 -5.87 17.09
N CYS A 210 -1.05 -6.47 16.89
CA CYS A 210 0.01 -6.58 17.90
C CYS A 210 0.72 -5.25 18.19
N VAL A 211 0.60 -4.24 17.33
CA VAL A 211 1.24 -2.93 17.54
C VAL A 211 0.69 -2.25 18.80
N GLY A 212 1.58 -1.89 19.72
CA GLY A 212 1.25 -1.22 20.97
C GLY A 212 0.79 -2.15 22.10
N VAL A 213 0.84 -3.47 21.89
CA VAL A 213 0.72 -4.47 22.96
C VAL A 213 2.01 -4.47 23.80
N PRO A 214 1.97 -4.58 25.14
CA PRO A 214 3.15 -4.44 25.99
C PRO A 214 4.01 -5.68 25.79
N ALA A 215 5.34 -5.52 25.74
CA ALA A 215 6.26 -6.60 25.35
C ALA A 215 6.04 -7.93 26.11
N GLY A 216 5.65 -7.88 27.38
CA GLY A 216 5.38 -9.08 28.19
C GLY A 216 4.10 -9.85 27.83
N SER A 217 3.18 -9.26 27.06
CA SER A 217 1.90 -9.87 26.68
C SER A 217 1.75 -10.14 25.19
N VAL A 218 2.68 -9.65 24.35
CA VAL A 218 2.62 -9.79 22.89
C VAL A 218 2.56 -11.25 22.45
N ALA A 219 3.38 -12.13 23.02
CA ALA A 219 3.43 -13.53 22.60
C ALA A 219 2.11 -14.27 22.85
N ARG A 220 1.50 -14.08 24.03
CA ARG A 220 0.19 -14.65 24.36
C ARG A 220 -0.92 -14.06 23.49
N PHE A 221 -0.83 -12.75 23.21
CA PHE A 221 -1.79 -12.07 22.35
C PHE A 221 -1.71 -12.58 20.92
N GLU A 222 -0.50 -12.78 20.39
CA GLU A 222 -0.28 -13.39 19.08
C GLU A 222 -0.86 -14.80 19.00
N GLU A 223 -0.58 -15.64 19.99
CA GLU A 223 -1.08 -17.03 20.04
C GLU A 223 -2.61 -17.10 19.91
N GLU A 224 -3.33 -16.31 20.72
CA GLU A 224 -4.79 -16.26 20.71
C GLU A 224 -5.35 -15.66 19.40
N LEU A 225 -4.65 -14.68 18.81
CA LEU A 225 -5.02 -14.14 17.51
C LEU A 225 -4.82 -15.14 16.38
N VAL A 226 -3.72 -15.91 16.38
CA VAL A 226 -3.46 -16.93 15.35
C VAL A 226 -4.52 -18.02 15.40
N GLU A 227 -4.86 -18.54 16.59
CA GLU A 227 -5.93 -19.53 16.75
C GLU A 227 -7.27 -19.03 16.17
N THR A 228 -7.60 -17.77 16.43
CA THR A 228 -8.82 -17.16 15.88
C THR A 228 -8.71 -16.92 14.38
N ALA A 229 -7.55 -16.51 13.89
CA ALA A 229 -7.31 -16.18 12.48
C ALA A 229 -7.45 -17.41 11.58
N GLU A 230 -6.98 -18.58 12.02
CA GLU A 230 -7.07 -19.83 11.25
C GLU A 230 -8.52 -20.30 11.02
N GLN A 231 -9.47 -19.80 11.81
CA GLN A 231 -10.88 -20.21 11.78
C GLN A 231 -11.85 -19.08 11.43
N SER A 232 -11.35 -17.93 11.00
CA SER A 232 -12.19 -16.75 10.79
C SER A 232 -11.76 -15.89 9.61
N THR A 233 -12.62 -14.96 9.24
CA THR A 233 -12.29 -13.94 8.25
C THR A 233 -11.59 -12.75 8.92
N VAL A 234 -10.77 -12.03 8.17
CA VAL A 234 -10.06 -10.82 8.63
C VAL A 234 -10.94 -9.83 9.42
N PRO A 235 -12.19 -9.50 9.01
CA PRO A 235 -13.05 -8.61 9.81
C PRO A 235 -13.45 -9.19 11.18
N LYS A 236 -13.66 -10.51 11.27
CA LYS A 236 -13.98 -11.19 12.54
C LYS A 236 -12.74 -11.25 13.43
N LEU A 237 -11.57 -11.55 12.87
CA LEU A 237 -10.28 -11.45 13.54
C LEU A 237 -10.06 -10.05 14.13
N THR A 238 -10.21 -9.00 13.32
CA THR A 238 -10.05 -7.60 13.75
C THR A 238 -11.00 -7.27 14.91
N ARG A 239 -12.25 -7.75 14.87
CA ARG A 239 -13.22 -7.54 15.95
C ARG A 239 -12.79 -8.27 17.23
N HIS A 240 -12.33 -9.52 17.11
CA HIS A 240 -11.84 -10.30 18.24
C HIS A 240 -10.60 -9.67 18.87
N ALA A 241 -9.64 -9.26 18.05
CA ALA A 241 -8.43 -8.56 18.49
C ALA A 241 -8.74 -7.31 19.32
N ARG A 242 -9.72 -6.51 18.91
CA ARG A 242 -10.18 -5.35 19.69
C ARG A 242 -10.71 -5.74 21.07
N GLY A 243 -11.58 -6.76 21.14
CA GLY A 243 -12.09 -7.26 22.41
C GLY A 243 -10.99 -7.83 23.31
N LEU A 244 -10.05 -8.59 22.73
CA LEU A 244 -8.92 -9.14 23.47
C LEU A 244 -7.97 -8.04 23.97
N ARG A 245 -7.74 -6.99 23.17
CA ARG A 245 -6.99 -5.80 23.59
C ARG A 245 -7.67 -5.06 24.74
N GLU A 246 -9.00 -5.03 24.80
CA GLU A 246 -9.74 -4.43 25.92
C GLU A 246 -9.55 -5.25 27.22
N LEU A 247 -9.45 -6.57 27.12
CA LEU A 247 -9.26 -7.46 28.27
C LEU A 247 -7.80 -7.47 28.79
N LEU A 248 -6.82 -7.51 27.89
CA LEU A 248 -5.40 -7.61 28.24
C LEU A 248 -4.75 -6.26 28.59
N HIS A 249 -5.40 -5.15 28.22
CA HIS A 249 -4.93 -3.81 28.57
C HIS A 249 -5.94 -3.06 29.44
N PRO A 250 -5.95 -3.32 30.75
CA PRO A 250 -6.65 -2.48 31.72
C PRO A 250 -6.00 -1.10 31.93
N ASP A 251 -4.95 -0.73 31.17
CA ASP A 251 -4.46 0.64 31.12
C ASP A 251 -5.57 1.54 30.56
N ALA A 252 -6.14 2.31 31.49
CA ALA A 252 -7.44 2.97 31.40
C ALA A 252 -7.77 3.49 30.00
N ALA A 253 -8.87 2.98 29.43
CA ALA A 253 -9.56 3.51 28.25
C ALA A 253 -9.37 5.04 28.00
N PRO A 254 -9.43 5.94 29.01
CA PRO A 254 -9.13 7.36 28.84
C PRO A 254 -7.76 7.70 28.22
N ILE A 255 -6.66 6.99 28.51
CA ILE A 255 -5.33 7.33 27.98
C ILE A 255 -5.26 7.03 26.48
N ARG A 256 -5.90 5.94 26.03
CA ARG A 256 -6.00 5.57 24.61
C ARG A 256 -6.90 6.52 23.83
N THR A 257 -8.08 6.84 24.38
CA THR A 257 -8.99 7.83 23.78
C THR A 257 -8.30 9.19 23.68
N THR A 258 -7.52 9.61 24.68
CA THR A 258 -6.79 10.88 24.65
C THR A 258 -5.72 10.92 23.54
N ARG A 259 -4.95 9.83 23.35
CA ARG A 259 -3.97 9.73 22.25
C ARG A 259 -4.64 9.64 20.87
N ALA A 260 -5.63 8.77 20.69
CA ALA A 260 -6.34 8.63 19.42
C ALA A 260 -7.11 9.92 19.02
N THR A 261 -7.63 10.65 20.00
CA THR A 261 -8.27 11.97 19.76
C THR A 261 -7.26 13.01 19.27
N ALA A 262 -5.97 12.89 19.65
CA ALA A 262 -4.93 13.80 19.18
C ALA A 262 -4.61 13.63 17.68
N ASP A 263 -4.83 12.43 17.13
CA ASP A 263 -4.57 12.10 15.72
C ASP A 263 -5.70 12.47 14.76
N ARG A 264 -6.76 13.11 15.28
CA ARG A 264 -7.92 13.53 14.48
C ARG A 264 -7.47 14.37 13.28
N ARG A 265 -7.93 14.00 12.08
CA ARG A 265 -7.51 14.64 10.83
C ARG A 265 -8.56 14.50 9.74
N ILE A 266 -8.52 15.45 8.80
CA ILE A 266 -9.28 15.39 7.55
C ILE A 266 -8.28 15.20 6.41
N LEU A 267 -8.57 14.26 5.51
CA LEU A 267 -7.79 13.97 4.33
C LEU A 267 -8.65 14.23 3.09
N LEU A 268 -8.05 14.84 2.07
CA LEU A 268 -8.66 15.03 0.76
C LEU A 268 -7.78 14.30 -0.26
N GLU A 269 -8.35 13.30 -0.93
CA GLU A 269 -7.64 12.47 -1.90
C GLU A 269 -8.31 12.62 -3.28
N PRO A 270 -7.63 13.21 -4.29
CA PRO A 270 -8.17 13.33 -5.64
C PRO A 270 -8.52 11.97 -6.24
N ALA A 271 -9.62 11.90 -6.98
CA ALA A 271 -10.08 10.73 -7.72
C ALA A 271 -10.29 11.08 -9.22
N PRO A 272 -10.40 10.08 -10.11
CA PRO A 272 -10.77 10.32 -11.51
C PRO A 272 -12.10 11.07 -11.66
N ASP A 273 -12.36 11.56 -12.88
CA ASP A 273 -13.64 12.18 -13.26
C ASP A 273 -14.01 13.46 -12.50
N GLY A 274 -13.01 14.17 -11.97
CA GLY A 274 -13.22 15.43 -11.22
C GLY A 274 -13.77 15.22 -9.81
N MET A 275 -13.71 13.99 -9.29
CA MET A 275 -14.16 13.64 -7.95
C MET A 275 -13.02 13.65 -6.94
N ALA A 276 -13.33 13.66 -5.65
CA ALA A 276 -12.35 13.48 -4.58
C ALA A 276 -12.97 12.77 -3.37
N TRP A 277 -12.16 12.01 -2.64
CA TRP A 277 -12.53 11.45 -1.35
C TRP A 277 -12.24 12.44 -0.24
N LEU A 278 -13.23 12.71 0.61
CA LEU A 278 -13.08 13.47 1.85
C LEU A 278 -13.20 12.51 3.04
N SER A 279 -12.08 12.18 3.67
CA SER A 279 -11.99 11.19 4.74
C SER A 279 -11.74 11.88 6.08
N ALA A 280 -12.58 11.59 7.08
CA ALA A 280 -12.46 12.13 8.43
C ALA A 280 -12.07 11.05 9.44
N TYR A 281 -10.96 11.23 10.14
CA TYR A 281 -10.57 10.42 11.29
C TYR A 281 -10.87 11.22 12.55
N LEU A 282 -11.86 10.78 13.32
CA LEU A 282 -12.43 11.52 14.47
C LEU A 282 -12.67 10.55 15.64
N PRO A 283 -12.86 11.07 16.86
CA PRO A 283 -13.43 10.29 17.97
C PRO A 283 -14.73 9.60 17.54
N ALA A 284 -14.90 8.34 17.95
CA ALA A 284 -15.96 7.47 17.44
C ALA A 284 -17.37 8.05 17.68
N GLU A 285 -17.60 8.67 18.84
CA GLU A 285 -18.86 9.32 19.18
C GLU A 285 -19.19 10.48 18.23
N GLN A 286 -18.17 11.24 17.80
CA GLN A 286 -18.34 12.35 16.86
C GLN A 286 -18.59 11.82 15.45
N ALA A 287 -17.81 10.82 15.00
CA ALA A 287 -17.99 10.19 13.70
C ALA A 287 -19.38 9.54 13.56
N CYS A 288 -19.81 8.79 14.58
CA CYS A 288 -21.14 8.20 14.64
C CYS A 288 -22.24 9.27 14.67
N GLY A 289 -22.06 10.35 15.44
CA GLY A 289 -23.00 11.47 15.48
C GLY A 289 -23.17 12.14 14.12
N ILE A 290 -22.06 12.41 13.43
CA ILE A 290 -22.06 12.95 12.06
C ILE A 290 -22.79 11.98 11.12
N TYR A 291 -22.39 10.71 11.10
CA TYR A 291 -23.00 9.72 10.19
C TYR A 291 -24.50 9.56 10.43
N ASN A 292 -24.93 9.49 11.68
CA ASN A 292 -26.35 9.38 12.03
C ASN A 292 -27.14 10.63 11.62
N ARG A 293 -26.56 11.83 11.74
CA ARG A 293 -27.17 13.07 11.26
C ARG A 293 -27.34 13.07 9.73
N LEU A 294 -26.32 12.62 9.00
CA LEU A 294 -26.40 12.47 7.54
C LEU A 294 -27.45 11.44 7.14
N ASP A 295 -27.48 10.28 7.81
CA ASP A 295 -28.45 9.22 7.53
C ASP A 295 -29.88 9.66 7.83
N ALA A 296 -30.10 10.34 8.96
CA ALA A 296 -31.41 10.88 9.31
C ALA A 296 -31.88 11.94 8.30
N GLY A 297 -31.00 12.86 7.88
CA GLY A 297 -31.30 13.85 6.85
C GLY A 297 -31.64 13.19 5.51
N ALA A 298 -30.83 12.23 5.07
CA ALA A 298 -31.04 11.52 3.82
C ALA A 298 -32.36 10.72 3.81
N ARG A 299 -32.69 10.02 4.90
CA ARG A 299 -33.99 9.32 5.03
C ARG A 299 -35.16 10.30 5.06
N GLY A 300 -35.00 11.48 5.65
CA GLY A 300 -36.02 12.53 5.64
C GLY A 300 -36.35 13.05 4.24
N LEU A 301 -35.41 12.97 3.31
CA LEU A 301 -35.59 13.35 1.90
C LEU A 301 -36.15 12.21 1.03
N GLN A 302 -36.24 10.99 1.55
CA GLN A 302 -36.62 9.81 0.78
C GLN A 302 -38.15 9.72 0.58
N THR A 303 -38.64 10.52 -0.37
CA THR A 303 -40.06 10.51 -0.81
C THR A 303 -40.30 9.52 -1.96
N PRO A 304 -41.54 9.09 -2.24
CA PRO A 304 -41.84 8.19 -3.36
C PRO A 304 -41.37 8.69 -4.73
N ASP A 305 -41.29 10.01 -4.90
CA ASP A 305 -40.84 10.67 -6.13
C ASP A 305 -39.35 11.05 -6.11
N GLU A 306 -38.56 10.57 -5.14
CA GLU A 306 -37.12 10.84 -5.04
C GLU A 306 -36.31 9.77 -5.80
N PRO A 307 -35.73 10.09 -6.98
CA PRO A 307 -35.01 9.11 -7.81
C PRO A 307 -33.60 8.81 -7.31
N ARG A 308 -33.02 9.63 -6.41
CA ARG A 308 -31.64 9.43 -5.91
C ARG A 308 -31.57 8.31 -4.88
N THR A 309 -30.46 7.59 -4.89
CA THR A 309 -30.17 6.54 -3.90
C THR A 309 -29.90 7.16 -2.53
N LEU A 310 -30.11 6.39 -1.45
CA LEU A 310 -29.80 6.83 -0.10
C LEU A 310 -28.32 7.24 0.08
N THR A 311 -27.41 6.59 -0.63
CA THR A 311 -25.98 6.97 -0.62
C THR A 311 -25.72 8.32 -1.27
N GLN A 312 -26.38 8.62 -2.39
CA GLN A 312 -26.33 9.94 -3.04
C GLN A 312 -26.94 11.02 -2.14
N LEU A 313 -28.11 10.75 -1.56
CA LEU A 313 -28.75 11.70 -0.63
C LEU A 313 -27.89 12.00 0.61
N ARG A 314 -27.17 11.00 1.16
CA ARG A 314 -26.22 11.26 2.26
C ARG A 314 -25.06 12.15 1.83
N ALA A 315 -24.56 11.98 0.60
CA ALA A 315 -23.49 12.83 0.06
C ALA A 315 -23.99 14.27 -0.19
N ASP A 316 -25.21 14.42 -0.70
CA ASP A 316 -25.85 15.72 -0.89
C ASP A 316 -26.05 16.43 0.47
N VAL A 317 -26.65 15.74 1.46
CA VAL A 317 -26.84 16.29 2.82
C VAL A 317 -25.51 16.66 3.49
N LEU A 318 -24.45 15.88 3.28
CA LEU A 318 -23.12 16.23 3.78
C LEU A 318 -22.61 17.52 3.15
N THR A 319 -22.72 17.63 1.82
CA THR A 319 -22.28 18.81 1.07
C THR A 319 -23.09 20.03 1.51
N ASP A 320 -24.40 19.90 1.58
CA ASP A 320 -25.32 20.92 2.05
C ASP A 320 -24.94 21.40 3.46
N LEU A 321 -24.73 20.49 4.41
CA LEU A 321 -24.37 20.86 5.79
C LEU A 321 -23.00 21.57 5.90
N LEU A 322 -22.06 21.26 5.01
CA LEU A 322 -20.71 21.83 5.05
C LEU A 322 -20.56 23.09 4.18
N THR A 323 -21.44 23.29 3.20
CA THR A 323 -21.37 24.41 2.25
C THR A 323 -22.49 25.43 2.43
N HIS A 324 -23.67 25.05 2.94
CA HIS A 324 -24.74 26.00 3.23
C HIS A 324 -24.49 26.81 4.49
N THR A 325 -24.82 28.09 4.39
CA THR A 325 -24.57 29.11 5.41
C THR A 325 -25.67 29.10 6.48
N CYS A 326 -25.25 29.09 7.74
CA CYS A 326 -26.04 29.71 8.81
C CYS A 326 -25.66 31.20 8.85
N ASN A 327 -26.63 32.11 9.02
CA ASN A 327 -26.35 33.52 9.34
C ASN A 327 -25.77 33.63 10.77
N GLY A 328 -24.51 33.24 10.95
CA GLY A 328 -23.80 33.27 12.23
C GLY A 328 -22.96 34.54 12.39
N ASN A 329 -23.04 35.17 13.56
CA ASN A 329 -22.14 36.27 13.95
C ASN A 329 -20.73 35.72 14.23
N ILE A 330 -19.72 36.34 13.63
CA ILE A 330 -18.30 35.95 13.72
C ILE A 330 -17.78 36.15 15.16
N ASP A 331 -18.34 37.11 15.90
CA ASP A 331 -17.91 37.44 17.26
C ASP A 331 -18.27 36.36 18.31
N THR A 332 -19.18 35.43 17.98
CA THR A 332 -19.57 34.31 18.86
C THR A 332 -18.98 32.95 18.44
N GLY A 333 -18.09 32.92 17.44
CA GLY A 333 -17.38 31.69 17.04
C GLY A 333 -18.21 30.65 16.28
N THR A 334 -19.35 31.03 15.69
CA THR A 334 -20.24 30.10 14.95
C THR A 334 -20.47 30.49 13.48
N GLY A 335 -19.62 31.33 12.90
CA GLY A 335 -19.73 31.77 11.51
C GLY A 335 -18.45 31.50 10.71
N TYR A 336 -18.19 30.24 10.34
CA TYR A 336 -17.23 29.98 9.27
C TYR A 336 -17.87 30.43 7.95
N ARG A 337 -17.23 31.39 7.26
CA ARG A 337 -17.63 31.83 5.91
C ARG A 337 -17.74 30.59 5.02
N GLY A 338 -18.85 30.46 4.30
CA GLY A 338 -19.06 29.38 3.33
C GLY A 338 -17.89 29.30 2.35
N ILE A 339 -17.50 28.07 2.00
CA ILE A 339 -16.45 27.82 1.01
C ILE A 339 -17.06 28.06 -0.37
N HIS A 340 -16.61 29.10 -1.06
CA HIS A 340 -16.85 29.26 -2.50
C HIS A 340 -15.76 28.49 -3.25
N ALA A 341 -16.13 27.49 -4.04
CA ALA A 341 -15.19 26.84 -4.94
C ALA A 341 -14.87 27.79 -6.11
N THR A 342 -13.62 28.24 -6.21
CA THR A 342 -13.13 28.95 -7.40
C THR A 342 -12.67 27.93 -8.42
N VAL A 343 -13.48 27.69 -9.46
CA VAL A 343 -13.12 26.80 -10.55
C VAL A 343 -12.25 27.56 -11.54
N HIS A 344 -10.97 27.19 -11.64
CA HIS A 344 -10.08 27.70 -12.69
C HIS A 344 -10.20 26.79 -13.92
N ILE A 345 -10.90 27.26 -14.94
CA ILE A 345 -11.02 26.56 -16.23
C ILE A 345 -9.95 27.10 -17.18
N THR A 346 -9.01 26.24 -17.60
CA THR A 346 -8.07 26.57 -18.67
C THR A 346 -8.74 26.29 -20.01
N VAL A 347 -9.23 27.33 -20.67
CA VAL A 347 -9.74 27.26 -22.04
C VAL A 347 -8.62 27.68 -23.00
N PRO A 348 -8.24 26.85 -24.00
CA PRO A 348 -7.28 27.25 -25.03
C PRO A 348 -7.75 28.52 -25.76
N ALA A 349 -6.84 29.48 -25.98
CA ALA A 349 -7.19 30.78 -26.58
C ALA A 349 -7.89 30.67 -27.95
N LEU A 350 -7.58 29.62 -28.73
CA LEU A 350 -8.23 29.36 -30.01
C LEU A 350 -9.69 28.91 -29.89
N THR A 351 -10.06 28.27 -28.77
CA THR A 351 -11.47 27.95 -28.44
C THR A 351 -12.24 29.22 -28.11
N LEU A 352 -11.63 30.18 -27.40
CA LEU A 352 -12.24 31.48 -27.12
C LEU A 352 -12.41 32.34 -28.37
N LEU A 353 -11.48 32.21 -29.33
CA LEU A 353 -11.52 32.93 -30.61
C LEU A 353 -12.37 32.22 -31.68
N ASN A 354 -12.97 31.07 -31.36
CA ASN A 354 -13.70 30.21 -32.30
C ASN A 354 -12.90 29.87 -33.58
N GLN A 355 -11.59 29.63 -33.41
CA GLN A 355 -10.62 29.44 -34.50
C GLN A 355 -10.04 28.02 -34.53
N LEU A 356 -10.70 27.05 -33.88
CA LEU A 356 -10.28 25.66 -34.01
C LEU A 356 -10.59 25.15 -35.43
N PRO A 357 -9.58 24.66 -36.19
CA PRO A 357 -9.85 24.01 -37.46
C PRO A 357 -10.62 22.72 -37.20
N GLY A 358 -11.89 22.69 -37.61
CA GLY A 358 -12.82 21.56 -37.43
C GLY A 358 -14.12 21.85 -36.67
N ALA A 359 -14.36 23.08 -36.22
CA ALA A 359 -15.57 23.44 -35.46
C ALA A 359 -16.81 23.78 -36.32
N GLU A 360 -16.75 23.66 -37.65
CA GLU A 360 -17.87 24.05 -38.54
C GLU A 360 -19.10 23.11 -38.44
N ASP A 361 -18.97 21.93 -37.82
CA ASP A 361 -20.06 20.94 -37.72
C ASP A 361 -20.75 20.84 -36.34
N SER A 362 -20.51 21.77 -35.40
CA SER A 362 -21.13 21.69 -34.05
C SER A 362 -21.90 22.94 -33.60
N ALA A 363 -22.28 23.81 -34.54
CA ALA A 363 -23.16 24.96 -34.26
C ALA A 363 -24.60 24.60 -33.83
N GLY A 364 -24.92 23.32 -33.61
CA GLY A 364 -26.24 22.83 -33.24
C GLY A 364 -26.50 22.56 -31.74
N ALA A 365 -25.50 22.60 -30.85
CA ALA A 365 -25.65 22.03 -29.50
C ALA A 365 -25.53 23.00 -28.31
N LEU A 366 -25.50 24.32 -28.53
CA LEU A 366 -25.51 25.31 -27.45
C LEU A 366 -26.60 26.37 -27.66
N SER A 367 -27.83 25.89 -27.82
CA SER A 367 -29.03 26.70 -27.59
C SER A 367 -29.76 26.10 -26.40
N CYS A 368 -29.37 26.47 -25.19
CA CYS A 368 -30.21 26.50 -23.98
C CYS A 368 -29.39 27.02 -22.79
N CYS A 369 -29.95 28.00 -22.07
CA CYS A 369 -29.42 28.75 -20.92
C CYS A 369 -28.36 29.79 -21.30
N GLY A 370 -28.50 31.09 -21.07
CA GLY A 370 -29.40 31.84 -20.19
C GLY A 370 -28.62 33.09 -19.78
N ASP A 371 -29.12 34.23 -20.23
CA ASP A 371 -28.75 35.63 -19.98
C ASP A 371 -27.78 35.90 -18.79
N PHE A 372 -26.50 36.17 -19.07
CA PHE A 372 -25.56 36.77 -18.12
C PHE A 372 -25.53 38.28 -18.35
N GLY A 373 -26.39 38.99 -17.62
CA GLY A 373 -26.40 40.44 -17.55
C GLY A 373 -25.06 40.97 -17.02
N GLN A 374 -24.39 41.76 -17.85
CA GLN A 374 -23.27 42.61 -17.48
C GLN A 374 -23.70 43.58 -16.36
N ARG A 375 -22.93 43.63 -15.27
CA ARG A 375 -22.67 44.89 -14.56
C ARG A 375 -21.23 44.89 -14.07
N ILE A 376 -20.55 45.98 -14.45
CA ILE A 376 -19.22 46.43 -14.03
C ILE A 376 -19.20 46.66 -12.52
#